data_AF-A0A7G8Z9I3-F1
#
_entry.id   AF-A0A7G8Z9I3-F1
#
_cell.length_a   1.000
_cell.length_b   1.000
_cell.length_c   1.000
_cell.angle_alpha   90.00
_cell.angle_beta   90.00
_cell.angle_gamma   90.00
#
_symmetry.space_group_name_H-M   'P 1'
#
loop_
_entity.id
_entity.type
_entity.pdbx_description
1 polymer ?
#
loop_
_entity_poly.entity_id
_entity_poly.type
_entity_poly.pdbx_seq_one_letter_code
_entity_poly.pdbx_strand_id
1 'polypeptide(L)'
;MNPLAIEIWLYVFAAYVLVSVTMFVVARFSPYEWNNPHPCHSGPTEIVENQFSLANSFWFTIGTLMQQGSDLNPKAASTRIVGGIWWFFTLIIISSYTANLAAFLTVERM
;
A
#
# COMPACT_ATOMS: atom_id res chain seq x y z
N MET A 1 -7.46 5.80 -29.02
CA MET A 1 -7.97 6.15 -27.67
C MET A 1 -6.99 5.57 -26.68
N ASN A 2 -6.36 6.38 -25.83
CA ASN A 2 -5.41 5.85 -24.85
C ASN A 2 -6.14 4.83 -23.95
N PRO A 3 -5.51 3.70 -23.58
CA PRO A 3 -6.16 2.59 -22.88
C PRO A 3 -6.75 2.98 -21.50
N LEU A 4 -6.47 4.19 -21.03
CA LEU A 4 -7.07 4.82 -19.85
C LEU A 4 -7.09 6.35 -20.04
N ALA A 5 -8.16 7.03 -19.62
CA ALA A 5 -8.18 8.49 -19.55
C ALA A 5 -7.18 9.00 -18.50
N ILE A 6 -6.48 10.10 -18.80
CA ILE A 6 -5.50 10.73 -17.89
C ILE A 6 -6.09 11.04 -16.51
N GLU A 7 -7.39 11.30 -16.46
CA GLU A 7 -8.15 11.55 -15.23
C GLU A 7 -8.05 10.38 -14.24
N ILE A 8 -8.13 9.13 -14.71
CA ILE A 8 -8.07 7.94 -13.85
C ILE A 8 -6.67 7.79 -13.26
N TRP A 9 -5.61 8.10 -14.03
CA TRP A 9 -4.24 8.11 -13.49
C TRP A 9 -4.06 9.16 -12.39
N LEU A 10 -4.66 10.34 -12.53
CA LEU A 10 -4.67 11.35 -11.48
C LEU A 10 -5.41 10.86 -10.23
N TYR A 11 -6.56 10.21 -10.39
CA TYR A 11 -7.29 9.60 -9.26
C TYR A 11 -6.49 8.49 -8.57
N VAL A 12 -5.79 7.64 -9.33
CA VAL A 12 -4.92 6.59 -8.77
C VAL A 12 -3.76 7.21 -8.00
N PHE A 13 -3.12 8.25 -8.54
CA PHE A 13 -2.04 8.96 -7.84
C PHE A 13 -2.54 9.63 -6.55
N ALA A 14 -3.70 10.29 -6.58
CA ALA A 14 -4.31 10.88 -5.40
C ALA A 14 -4.67 9.82 -4.34
N ALA A 15 -5.26 8.69 -4.76
CA ALA A 15 -5.58 7.58 -3.87
C ALA A 15 -4.31 6.95 -3.26
N TYR A 16 -3.25 6.80 -4.04
CA TYR A 16 -1.95 6.34 -3.57
C TYR A 16 -1.41 7.23 -2.43
N VAL A 17 -1.36 8.55 -2.63
CA VAL A 17 -0.90 9.50 -1.61
C VAL A 17 -1.79 9.43 -0.36
N LEU A 18 -3.12 9.40 -0.55
CA LEU A 18 -4.07 9.32 0.56
C LEU A 18 -3.87 8.06 1.41
N VAL A 19 -3.67 6.91 0.78
CA VAL A 19 -3.51 5.62 1.46
C VAL A 19 -2.17 5.56 2.19
N SER A 20 -1.08 6.04 1.58
CA SER A 20 0.22 6.09 2.25
C SER A 20 0.20 6.98 3.49
N VAL A 21 -0.47 8.14 3.42
CA VAL A 21 -0.65 9.03 4.58
C VAL A 21 -1.54 8.37 5.63
N THR A 22 -2.64 7.72 5.23
CA THR A 22 -3.54 7.02 6.15
C THR A 22 -2.80 5.89 6.88
N MET A 23 -2.00 5.10 6.17
CA MET A 23 -1.15 4.06 6.77
C MET A 23 -0.18 4.64 7.79
N PHE A 24 0.52 5.73 7.45
CA PHE A 24 1.43 6.40 8.36
C PHE A 24 0.74 6.88 9.65
N VAL A 25 -0.44 7.51 9.51
CA VAL A 25 -1.23 8.02 10.64
C VAL A 25 -1.72 6.88 11.53
N VAL A 26 -2.31 5.83 10.95
CA VAL A 26 -2.81 4.66 11.70
C VAL A 26 -1.68 3.91 12.38
N ALA A 27 -0.53 3.75 11.72
CA ALA A 27 0.62 3.11 12.33
C ALA A 27 1.21 3.94 13.48
N ARG A 28 1.16 5.27 13.43
CA ARG A 28 1.65 6.12 14.53
C ARG A 28 0.74 6.08 15.75
N PHE A 29 -0.57 6.01 15.54
CA PHE A 29 -1.57 5.95 16.60
C PHE A 29 -1.77 4.54 17.18
N SER A 30 -1.38 3.49 16.47
CA SER A 30 -1.51 2.12 16.95
C SER A 30 -0.32 1.74 17.84
N PRO A 31 -0.45 1.68 19.18
CA PRO A 31 0.65 1.29 20.06
C PRO A 31 1.12 -0.15 19.81
N TYR A 32 0.32 -0.99 19.14
CA TYR A 32 0.68 -2.35 18.77
C TYR A 32 1.70 -2.44 17.62
N GLU A 33 1.92 -1.37 16.85
CA GLU A 33 2.96 -1.32 15.82
C GLU A 33 4.34 -1.00 16.39
N TRP A 34 4.39 -0.55 17.65
CA TRP A 34 5.62 -0.23 18.36
C TRP A 34 6.26 -1.52 18.85
N ASN A 35 7.38 -1.91 18.23
CA ASN A 35 8.10 -3.14 18.56
C ASN A 35 9.40 -2.86 19.32
N ASN A 36 9.65 -3.63 20.37
CA ASN A 36 10.92 -3.57 21.08
C ASN A 36 12.00 -4.37 20.32
N PRO A 37 13.12 -3.77 19.88
CA PRO A 37 14.17 -4.46 19.12
C PRO A 37 14.89 -5.55 19.94
N HIS A 38 14.90 -5.43 21.28
CA HIS A 38 15.62 -6.33 22.19
C HIS A 38 14.68 -6.95 23.24
N PRO A 39 13.86 -7.95 22.88
CA PRO A 39 12.92 -8.60 23.81
C PRO A 39 13.61 -9.40 24.94
N CYS A 40 14.92 -9.63 24.83
CA CYS A 40 15.73 -10.41 25.76
C CYS A 40 16.42 -9.59 26.87
N HIS A 41 16.33 -8.24 26.88
CA HIS A 41 16.85 -7.40 27.95
C HIS A 41 15.72 -6.90 28.87
N SER A 42 15.72 -7.38 30.12
CA SER A 42 14.76 -7.04 31.18
C SER A 42 15.00 -5.66 31.83
N GLY A 43 15.48 -4.67 31.07
CA GLY A 43 15.55 -3.26 31.49
C GLY A 43 14.33 -2.50 30.97
N PRO A 44 14.04 -1.26 31.43
CA PRO A 44 13.00 -0.44 30.82
C PRO A 44 13.34 -0.28 29.33
N THR A 45 12.54 -0.89 28.47
CA THR A 45 12.72 -0.85 27.02
C THR A 45 12.25 0.52 26.52
N GLU A 46 13.10 1.53 26.68
CA GLU A 46 12.79 2.93 26.33
C GLU A 46 12.80 3.19 24.81
N ILE A 47 13.36 2.27 24.02
CA ILE A 47 13.51 2.43 22.58
C ILE A 47 12.57 1.45 21.89
N VAL A 48 11.36 1.90 21.57
CA VAL A 48 10.38 1.13 20.81
C VAL A 48 10.35 1.67 19.38
N GLU A 49 10.47 0.80 18.39
CA GLU A 49 10.60 1.18 16.98
C GLU A 49 9.32 0.90 16.20
N ASN A 50 8.97 1.82 15.31
CA ASN A 50 7.87 1.65 14.37
C ASN A 50 8.43 1.54 12.95
N GLN A 51 8.19 0.40 12.29
CA GLN A 51 8.69 0.13 10.94
C GLN A 51 7.98 0.96 9.86
N PHE A 52 6.79 1.49 10.14
CA PHE A 52 6.03 2.36 9.24
C PHE A 52 6.41 3.84 9.43
N SER A 53 7.58 4.22 8.90
CA SER A 53 7.89 5.63 8.61
C SER A 53 7.08 6.11 7.40
N LEU A 54 7.05 7.42 7.14
CA LEU A 54 6.37 7.98 5.97
C LEU A 54 6.90 7.37 4.67
N ALA A 55 8.22 7.31 4.51
CA ALA A 55 8.88 6.71 3.34
C ALA A 55 8.56 5.22 3.21
N ASN A 56 8.57 4.47 4.31
CA ASN A 56 8.22 3.05 4.32
C ASN A 56 6.74 2.81 4.00
N SER A 57 5.86 3.74 4.40
CA SER A 57 4.43 3.67 4.06
C SER A 57 4.22 3.87 2.56
N PHE A 58 4.90 4.84 1.94
CA PHE A 58 4.91 5.00 0.48
C PHE A 58 5.48 3.76 -0.23
N TRP A 59 6.58 3.22 0.28
CA TRP A 59 7.20 1.99 -0.26
C TRP A 59 6.26 0.78 -0.19
N PHE A 60 5.54 0.61 0.92
CA PHE A 60 4.52 -0.43 1.07
C PHE A 60 3.38 -0.26 0.07
N THR A 61 2.85 0.96 -0.07
CA THR A 61 1.73 1.25 -0.98
C THR A 61 2.13 1.07 -2.44
N ILE A 62 3.37 1.41 -2.84
CA ILE A 62 3.83 1.22 -4.22
C ILE A 62 4.13 -0.25 -4.51
N GLY A 63 4.74 -0.98 -3.56
CA GLY A 63 4.99 -2.42 -3.69
C GLY A 63 3.70 -3.20 -3.92
N THR A 64 2.69 -2.94 -3.08
CA THR A 64 1.36 -3.55 -3.21
C THR A 64 0.65 -3.21 -4.53
N LEU A 65 0.78 -1.98 -5.04
CA LEU A 65 0.28 -1.59 -6.36
C LEU A 65 0.96 -2.36 -7.50
N MET A 66 2.26 -2.61 -7.38
CA MET A 66 3.02 -3.42 -8.34
C MET A 66 2.83 -4.93 -8.15
N GLN A 67 1.96 -5.34 -7.22
CA GLN A 67 1.80 -6.73 -6.77
C GLN A 67 3.12 -7.37 -6.28
N GLN A 68 4.07 -6.54 -5.82
CA GLN A 68 5.31 -6.97 -5.20
C GLN A 68 5.15 -6.94 -3.69
N GLY A 69 5.53 -8.03 -3.01
CA GLY A 69 5.57 -8.06 -1.56
C GLY A 69 6.61 -7.08 -1.01
N SER A 70 6.38 -6.60 0.20
CA SER A 70 7.36 -5.80 0.95
C SER A 70 7.82 -6.56 2.19
N ASP A 71 9.06 -6.33 2.62
CA ASP A 71 9.57 -6.83 3.91
C ASP A 71 8.88 -6.18 5.13
N LEU A 72 8.09 -5.13 4.89
CA LEU A 72 7.27 -4.44 5.88
C LEU A 72 5.98 -5.23 6.12
N ASN A 73 5.80 -5.71 7.35
CA ASN A 73 4.63 -6.49 7.74
C ASN A 73 3.76 -5.73 8.78
N PRO A 74 2.53 -5.32 8.44
CA PRO A 74 1.62 -4.69 9.40
C PRO A 74 1.22 -5.67 10.51
N LYS A 75 1.46 -5.29 11.77
CA LYS A 75 1.16 -6.12 12.95
C LYS A 75 -0.21 -5.83 13.52
N ALA A 76 -0.63 -4.58 13.54
CA ALA A 76 -1.92 -4.17 14.07
C ALA A 76 -3.08 -4.56 13.14
N ALA A 77 -4.24 -4.85 13.73
CA ALA A 77 -5.43 -5.15 12.95
C ALA A 77 -5.88 -3.96 12.09
N SER A 78 -5.71 -2.74 12.59
CA SER A 78 -6.08 -1.50 11.90
C SER A 78 -5.27 -1.27 10.62
N THR A 79 -3.95 -1.43 10.67
CA THR A 79 -3.05 -1.29 9.50
C THR A 79 -3.30 -2.41 8.47
N ARG A 80 -3.62 -3.63 8.93
CA ARG A 80 -4.03 -4.74 8.04
C ARG A 80 -5.33 -4.46 7.30
N ILE A 81 -6.34 -3.89 7.96
CA ILE A 81 -7.61 -3.54 7.30
C ILE A 81 -7.38 -2.49 6.22
N VAL A 82 -6.60 -1.44 6.52
CA VAL A 82 -6.25 -0.40 5.53
C VAL A 82 -5.50 -1.01 4.34
N GLY A 83 -4.51 -1.87 4.61
CA GLY A 83 -3.78 -2.60 3.57
C GLY A 83 -4.68 -3.52 2.74
N GLY A 84 -5.65 -4.19 3.36
CA GLY A 84 -6.61 -5.06 2.67
C GLY A 84 -7.55 -4.30 1.73
N ILE A 85 -8.06 -3.13 2.17
CA ILE A 85 -8.89 -2.25 1.32
C ILE A 85 -8.07 -1.75 0.14
N TRP A 86 -6.82 -1.31 0.39
CA TRP A 86 -5.91 -0.88 -0.68
C TRP A 86 -5.65 -2.01 -1.67
N TRP A 87 -5.35 -3.21 -1.18
CA TRP A 87 -5.09 -4.37 -2.01
C TRP A 87 -6.29 -4.71 -2.92
N PHE A 88 -7.51 -4.70 -2.38
CA PHE A 88 -8.73 -4.90 -3.18
C PHE A 88 -8.91 -3.84 -4.26
N PHE A 89 -8.67 -2.56 -3.91
CA PHE A 89 -8.70 -1.46 -4.87
C PHE A 89 -7.67 -1.67 -6.01
N THR A 90 -6.43 -2.05 -5.67
CA THR A 90 -5.38 -2.30 -6.68
C THR A 90 -5.74 -3.43 -7.64
N LEU A 91 -6.35 -4.52 -7.15
CA LEU A 91 -6.80 -5.62 -7.99
C LEU A 91 -7.84 -5.19 -9.03
N ILE A 92 -8.81 -4.36 -8.64
CA ILE A 92 -9.85 -3.84 -9.55
C ILE A 92 -9.22 -2.98 -10.65
N ILE A 93 -8.32 -2.07 -10.28
CA ILE A 93 -7.66 -1.16 -11.22
C ILE A 93 -6.81 -1.93 -12.23
N ILE A 94 -5.95 -2.85 -11.76
CA ILE A 94 -5.09 -3.65 -12.62
C ILE A 94 -5.93 -4.53 -13.55
N SER A 95 -6.96 -5.21 -13.02
CA SER A 95 -7.84 -6.05 -13.84
C SER A 95 -8.53 -5.25 -14.94
N SER A 96 -9.01 -4.06 -14.63
CA SER A 96 -9.68 -3.17 -15.60
C SER A 96 -8.69 -2.66 -16.65
N TYR A 97 -7.48 -2.29 -16.24
CA TYR A 97 -6.42 -1.88 -17.16
C TYR A 97 -6.02 -3.02 -18.10
N THR A 98 -5.81 -4.23 -17.58
CA THR A 98 -5.49 -5.41 -18.37
C THR A 98 -6.62 -5.76 -19.35
N ALA A 99 -7.88 -5.68 -18.93
CA ALA A 99 -9.04 -5.92 -19.80
C ALA A 99 -9.10 -4.90 -20.95
N ASN A 100 -8.91 -3.60 -20.65
CA ASN A 100 -8.92 -2.54 -21.66
C ASN A 100 -7.74 -2.66 -22.63
N LEU A 101 -6.56 -3.02 -22.13
CA LEU A 101 -5.38 -3.26 -22.97
C LEU A 101 -5.59 -4.47 -23.89
N ALA A 102 -6.14 -5.57 -23.38
CA ALA A 102 -6.44 -6.76 -24.18
C ALA A 102 -7.46 -6.45 -25.29
N ALA A 103 -8.53 -5.72 -24.96
CA ALA A 103 -9.51 -5.28 -25.95
C ALA A 103 -8.85 -4.44 -27.06
N PHE A 104 -7.97 -3.50 -26.71
CA PHE A 104 -7.24 -2.71 -27.68
C PHE A 104 -6.37 -3.56 -28.61
N LEU A 105 -5.59 -4.50 -28.05
CA LEU A 105 -4.71 -5.40 -28.83
C LEU A 105 -5.48 -6.35 -29.77
N THR A 106 -6.73 -6.69 -29.44
CA THR A 106 -7.58 -7.51 -30.34
C THR A 106 -8.17 -6.71 -31.50
N VAL A 107 -8.37 -5.41 -31.34
CA VAL A 107 -8.95 -4.53 -32.37
C VAL A 107 -7.90 -4.13 -33.42
N GLU A 108 -6.63 -3.89 -33.03
CA GLU A 108 -5.55 -3.61 -34.00
C GLU A 108 -5.18 -4.83 -34.87
N ARG A 109 -5.62 -6.03 -34.47
CA ARG A 109 -5.32 -7.29 -35.17
C ARG A 109 -6.42 -7.71 -36.16
N MET A 110 -7.47 -6.90 -36.32
CA MET A 110 -8.56 -7.05 -37.29
C MET A 110 -8.56 -5.88 -38.27
#